data_AF-A0A094WK15-F1
#
_entry.id   AF-A0A094WK15-F1
#
_cell.length_a   1.000
_cell.length_b   1.000
_cell.length_c   1.000
_cell.angle_alpha   90.00
_cell.angle_beta   90.00
_cell.angle_gamma   90.00
#
_symmetry.space_group_name_H-M   'P 1'
#
loop_
_entity.id
_entity.type
_entity.pdbx_description
1 polymer ?
#
loop_
_entity_poly.entity_id
_entity_poly.type
_entity_poly.pdbx_seq_one_letter_code
_entity_poly.pdbx_strand_id
1 'polypeptide(L)'
;MKEQMIKDLTAKVAEVQEAREVVDIVMDSIEELESSGKEVLVKMEQELQVLQEALTMAQDLGEARLIKQQIHSLQEDLELQQAVTEAQIKAMYVELEDKAEAFFAVHKSACFLFRTVDNYMIVNTSLSELSATMEKMQGFSNALSGRFAGVRAILLDTKIVALEEQNMPYRGTHLGQRDLNTKLMEFDYEIRPYIRQLRTSGLEIL
;
A
#
# COMPACT_ATOMS: atom_id res chain seq x y z
N MET A 1 27.28 0.38 -20.37
CA MET A 1 27.10 0.91 -18.99
C MET A 1 25.70 1.48 -18.79
N LYS A 2 25.24 2.44 -19.61
CA LYS A 2 23.85 2.97 -19.62
C LYS A 2 22.77 1.88 -19.59
N GLU A 3 22.83 0.93 -20.52
CA GLU A 3 21.84 -0.16 -20.63
C GLU A 3 21.81 -1.06 -19.39
N GLN A 4 22.97 -1.38 -18.83
CA GLN A 4 23.07 -2.20 -17.62
C GLN A 4 22.43 -1.49 -16.42
N MET A 5 22.73 -0.20 -16.22
CA MET A 5 22.13 0.60 -15.15
C MET A 5 20.61 0.70 -15.25
N ILE A 6 20.08 0.85 -16.47
CA ILE A 6 18.64 0.85 -16.73
C ILE A 6 18.04 -0.52 -16.43
N LYS A 7 18.71 -1.61 -16.82
CA LYS A 7 18.27 -2.98 -16.53
C LYS A 7 18.22 -3.23 -15.02
N ASP A 8 19.26 -2.83 -14.30
CA ASP A 8 19.36 -2.96 -12.84
C ASP A 8 18.26 -2.16 -12.14
N LEU A 9 18.01 -0.92 -12.59
CA LEU A 9 16.92 -0.11 -12.05
C LEU A 9 15.55 -0.71 -12.36
N THR A 10 15.35 -1.25 -13.57
CA THR A 10 14.09 -1.93 -13.95
C THR A 10 13.83 -3.12 -13.04
N ALA A 11 14.84 -3.96 -12.81
CA ALA A 11 14.74 -5.09 -11.88
C ALA A 11 14.43 -4.62 -10.45
N LYS A 12 15.08 -3.53 -10.01
CA LYS A 12 14.83 -3.01 -8.66
C LYS A 12 13.43 -2.40 -8.50
N VAL A 13 12.89 -1.78 -9.55
CA VAL A 13 11.51 -1.28 -9.59
C VAL A 13 10.50 -2.44 -9.57
N ALA A 14 10.82 -3.58 -10.19
CA ALA A 14 10.01 -4.79 -10.10
C ALA A 14 10.04 -5.40 -8.68
N GLU A 15 11.20 -5.42 -8.02
CA GLU A 15 11.30 -5.87 -6.62
C GLU A 15 10.43 -5.01 -5.67
N VAL A 16 10.36 -3.70 -5.90
CA VAL A 16 9.44 -2.81 -5.15
C VAL A 16 7.97 -3.15 -5.44
N GLN A 17 7.63 -3.56 -6.66
CA GLN A 17 6.28 -4.01 -7.01
C GLN A 17 5.94 -5.31 -6.28
N GLU A 18 6.82 -6.30 -6.29
CA GLU A 18 6.60 -7.56 -5.58
C GLU A 18 6.42 -7.34 -4.08
N ALA A 19 7.25 -6.47 -3.48
CA ALA A 19 7.10 -6.10 -2.07
C ALA A 19 5.78 -5.38 -1.79
N ARG A 20 5.27 -4.58 -2.75
CA ARG A 20 3.95 -3.92 -2.64
C ARG A 20 2.81 -4.94 -2.67
N GLU A 21 2.90 -5.91 -3.58
CA GLU A 21 1.89 -6.98 -3.73
C GLU A 21 1.77 -7.82 -2.45
N VAL A 22 2.88 -8.08 -1.77
CA VAL A 22 2.85 -8.76 -0.46
C VAL A 22 2.04 -7.97 0.58
N VAL A 23 2.14 -6.64 0.58
CA VAL A 23 1.31 -5.78 1.46
C VAL A 23 -0.16 -5.85 1.06
N ASP A 24 -0.47 -5.85 -0.25
CA ASP A 24 -1.85 -5.97 -0.75
C ASP A 24 -2.50 -7.30 -0.36
N ILE A 25 -1.77 -8.41 -0.50
CA ILE A 25 -2.29 -9.75 -0.14
C ILE A 25 -2.70 -9.81 1.34
N VAL A 26 -1.91 -9.21 2.24
CA VAL A 26 -2.24 -9.17 3.66
C VAL A 26 -3.48 -8.31 3.89
N MET A 27 -3.59 -7.16 3.21
CA MET A 27 -4.77 -6.30 3.30
C MET A 27 -6.04 -7.01 2.80
N ASP A 28 -5.99 -7.65 1.63
CA ASP A 28 -7.09 -8.42 1.07
C ASP A 28 -7.55 -9.52 2.05
N SER A 29 -6.60 -10.19 2.70
CA SER A 29 -6.90 -11.23 3.69
C SER A 29 -7.57 -10.65 4.95
N ILE A 30 -7.21 -9.42 5.37
CA ILE A 30 -7.88 -8.72 6.48
C ILE A 30 -9.33 -8.39 6.09
N GLU A 31 -9.54 -7.86 4.89
CA GLU A 31 -10.89 -7.51 4.40
C GLU A 31 -11.79 -8.74 4.27
N GLU A 32 -11.24 -9.86 3.79
CA GLU A 32 -11.96 -11.14 3.71
C GLU A 32 -12.36 -11.65 5.10
N LEU A 33 -11.44 -11.58 6.07
CA LEU A 33 -11.71 -11.99 7.44
C LEU A 33 -12.74 -11.09 8.12
N GLU A 34 -12.68 -9.77 7.91
CA GLU A 34 -13.70 -8.85 8.39
C GLU A 34 -15.07 -9.14 7.79
N SER A 35 -15.15 -9.37 6.48
CA SER A 35 -16.42 -9.65 5.79
C SER A 35 -17.02 -10.96 6.26
N SER A 36 -16.24 -12.04 6.26
CA SER A 36 -16.70 -13.35 6.71
C SER A 36 -17.06 -13.36 8.19
N GLY A 37 -16.28 -12.70 9.04
CA GLY A 37 -16.59 -12.55 10.47
C GLY A 37 -17.91 -11.82 10.70
N LYS A 38 -18.16 -10.71 9.99
CA LYS A 38 -19.43 -9.96 10.05
C LYS A 38 -20.61 -10.82 9.60
N GLU A 39 -20.47 -11.59 8.52
CA GLU A 39 -21.54 -12.48 8.05
C GLU A 39 -21.92 -13.56 9.07
N VAL A 40 -20.93 -14.13 9.75
CA VAL A 40 -21.17 -15.14 10.81
C VAL A 40 -21.90 -14.51 11.98
N LEU A 41 -21.47 -13.33 12.44
CA LEU A 41 -22.13 -12.62 13.54
C LEU A 41 -23.58 -12.29 13.21
N VAL A 42 -23.87 -11.78 12.00
CA VAL A 42 -25.24 -11.49 11.57
C VAL A 42 -26.13 -12.73 11.58
N LYS A 43 -25.62 -13.89 11.15
CA LYS A 43 -26.37 -15.15 11.20
C LYS A 43 -26.68 -15.57 12.64
N MET A 44 -25.69 -15.48 13.52
CA MET A 44 -25.86 -15.80 14.94
C MET A 44 -26.85 -14.83 15.63
N GLU A 45 -26.81 -13.54 15.30
CA GLU A 45 -27.77 -12.54 15.81
C GLU A 45 -29.21 -12.84 15.34
N GLN A 46 -29.37 -13.26 14.08
CA GLN A 46 -30.67 -13.69 13.55
C GLN A 46 -31.19 -14.94 14.26
N GLU A 47 -30.34 -15.95 14.47
CA GLU A 47 -30.71 -17.16 15.22
C GLU A 47 -31.10 -16.82 16.66
N LEU A 48 -30.38 -15.89 17.30
CA LEU A 48 -30.67 -15.42 18.64
C LEU A 48 -32.03 -14.73 18.70
N GLN A 49 -32.36 -13.89 17.71
CA GLN A 49 -33.67 -13.27 17.61
C GLN A 49 -34.79 -14.33 17.46
N VAL A 50 -34.59 -15.34 16.61
CA VAL A 50 -35.55 -16.44 16.44
C VAL A 50 -35.78 -17.19 17.77
N LEU A 51 -34.71 -17.48 18.52
CA LEU A 51 -34.82 -18.13 19.83
C LEU A 51 -35.52 -17.24 20.87
N GLN A 52 -35.28 -15.93 20.85
CA GLN A 52 -35.99 -14.98 21.72
C GLN A 52 -37.49 -14.94 21.40
N GLU A 53 -37.87 -14.91 20.13
CA GLU A 53 -39.27 -14.99 19.70
C GLU A 53 -39.89 -16.32 20.13
N ALA A 54 -39.20 -17.44 19.92
CA ALA A 54 -39.64 -18.77 20.36
C ALA A 54 -39.85 -18.84 21.88
N LEU A 55 -38.98 -18.20 22.68
CA LEU A 55 -39.14 -18.12 24.13
C LEU A 55 -40.45 -17.42 24.54
N THR A 56 -40.88 -16.40 23.79
CA THR A 56 -42.15 -15.71 24.08
C THR A 56 -43.38 -16.54 23.73
N MET A 57 -43.24 -17.51 22.82
CA MET A 57 -44.31 -18.40 22.37
C MET A 57 -44.35 -19.73 23.13
N ALA A 58 -43.35 -20.02 23.96
CA ALA A 58 -43.23 -21.27 24.71
C ALA A 58 -44.46 -21.52 25.62
N GLN A 59 -45.00 -22.73 25.56
CA GLN A 59 -46.25 -23.08 26.25
C GLN A 59 -46.00 -23.80 27.59
N ASP A 60 -44.80 -24.37 27.77
CA ASP A 60 -44.41 -25.05 29.00
C ASP A 60 -43.05 -24.60 29.55
N LEU A 61 -42.87 -24.82 30.86
CA LEU A 61 -41.69 -24.42 31.61
C LEU A 61 -40.41 -25.16 31.21
N GLY A 62 -40.53 -26.40 30.74
CA GLY A 62 -39.42 -27.21 30.25
C GLY A 62 -38.88 -26.68 28.93
N GLU A 63 -39.77 -26.43 27.96
CA GLU A 63 -39.46 -25.78 26.68
C GLU A 63 -38.82 -24.41 26.89
N ALA A 64 -39.43 -23.55 27.71
CA ALA A 64 -38.89 -22.23 28.02
C ALA A 64 -37.49 -22.28 28.66
N ARG A 65 -37.22 -23.30 29.49
CA ARG A 65 -35.90 -23.49 30.12
C ARG A 65 -34.85 -23.93 29.11
N LEU A 66 -35.19 -24.83 28.20
CA LEU A 66 -34.29 -25.27 27.13
C LEU A 66 -33.96 -24.11 26.19
N ILE A 67 -34.96 -23.34 25.75
CA ILE A 67 -34.73 -22.17 24.88
C ILE A 67 -33.85 -21.14 25.59
N LYS A 68 -34.08 -20.87 26.89
CA LYS A 68 -33.19 -19.98 27.66
C LYS A 68 -31.74 -20.45 27.71
N GLN A 69 -31.51 -21.76 27.83
CA GLN A 69 -30.15 -22.31 27.79
C GLN A 69 -29.53 -22.13 26.40
N GLN A 70 -30.29 -22.34 25.33
CA GLN A 70 -29.83 -22.12 23.96
C GLN A 70 -29.49 -20.65 23.69
N ILE A 71 -30.35 -19.72 24.13
CA ILE A 71 -30.08 -18.27 24.03
C ILE A 71 -28.79 -17.93 24.76
N HIS A 72 -28.61 -18.42 25.99
CA HIS A 72 -27.42 -18.13 26.77
C HIS A 72 -26.15 -18.67 26.11
N SER A 73 -26.18 -19.93 25.64
CA SER A 73 -25.07 -20.52 24.89
C SER A 73 -24.74 -19.72 23.63
N LEU A 74 -25.75 -19.32 22.86
CA LEU A 74 -25.54 -18.57 21.62
C LEU A 74 -25.02 -17.14 21.88
N GLN A 75 -25.38 -16.53 23.01
CA GLN A 75 -24.80 -15.26 23.46
C GLN A 75 -23.30 -15.41 23.78
N GLU A 76 -22.92 -16.47 24.49
CA GLU A 76 -21.51 -16.77 24.77
C GLU A 76 -20.73 -17.04 23.47
N ASP A 77 -21.32 -17.78 22.53
CA ASP A 77 -20.72 -18.07 21.22
C ASP A 77 -20.55 -16.80 20.37
N LEU A 78 -21.52 -15.87 20.41
CA LEU A 78 -21.42 -14.56 19.76
C LEU A 78 -20.25 -13.73 20.30
N GLU A 79 -20.17 -13.59 21.63
CA GLU A 79 -19.10 -12.84 22.29
C GLU A 79 -17.74 -13.47 21.96
N LEU A 80 -17.65 -14.81 21.98
CA LEU A 80 -16.43 -15.53 21.62
C LEU A 80 -16.06 -15.32 20.15
N GLN A 81 -17.01 -15.43 19.22
CA GLN A 81 -16.77 -15.25 17.79
C GLN A 81 -16.30 -13.83 17.48
N GLN A 82 -16.91 -12.82 18.12
CA GLN A 82 -16.47 -11.43 17.99
C GLN A 82 -15.03 -11.27 18.48
N ALA A 83 -14.73 -11.75 19.70
CA ALA A 83 -13.40 -11.65 20.29
C ALA A 83 -12.32 -12.39 19.47
N VAL A 84 -12.64 -13.56 18.92
CA VAL A 84 -11.73 -14.34 18.06
C VAL A 84 -11.45 -13.59 16.76
N THR A 85 -12.49 -13.07 16.10
CA THR A 85 -12.35 -12.33 14.84
C THR A 85 -11.51 -11.08 15.06
N GLU A 86 -11.80 -10.30 16.10
CA GLU A 86 -11.03 -9.09 16.46
C GLU A 86 -9.56 -9.43 16.77
N ALA A 87 -9.31 -10.52 17.50
CA ALA A 87 -7.95 -10.95 17.82
C ALA A 87 -7.16 -11.37 16.58
N GLN A 88 -7.79 -12.07 15.65
CA GLN A 88 -7.16 -12.48 14.38
C GLN A 88 -6.84 -11.26 13.50
N ILE A 89 -7.79 -10.34 13.32
CA ILE A 89 -7.55 -9.09 12.57
C ILE A 89 -6.40 -8.30 13.20
N LYS A 90 -6.38 -8.18 14.53
CA LYS A 90 -5.30 -7.49 15.23
C LYS A 90 -3.93 -8.14 15.00
N ALA A 91 -3.86 -9.48 14.97
CA ALA A 91 -2.64 -10.19 14.64
C ALA A 91 -2.19 -9.93 13.20
N MET A 92 -3.14 -9.87 12.26
CA MET A 92 -2.84 -9.56 10.85
C MET A 92 -2.40 -8.11 10.64
N TYR A 93 -2.89 -7.15 11.44
CA TYR A 93 -2.35 -5.78 11.41
C TYR A 93 -0.88 -5.73 11.83
N VAL A 94 -0.45 -6.54 12.81
CA VAL A 94 0.98 -6.64 13.15
C VAL A 94 1.78 -7.20 11.97
N GLU A 95 1.27 -8.22 11.28
CA GLU A 95 1.91 -8.72 10.07
C GLU A 95 1.96 -7.65 8.96
N LEU A 96 0.89 -6.89 8.76
CA LEU A 96 0.82 -5.80 7.78
C LEU A 96 1.88 -4.73 8.06
N GLU A 97 2.09 -4.37 9.33
CA GLU A 97 3.16 -3.45 9.73
C GLU A 97 4.54 -3.96 9.34
N ASP A 98 4.81 -5.24 9.58
CA ASP A 98 6.11 -5.87 9.27
C ASP A 98 6.33 -5.94 7.75
N LYS A 99 5.30 -6.26 6.97
CA LYS A 99 5.38 -6.23 5.49
C LYS A 99 5.59 -4.81 4.97
N ALA A 100 4.92 -3.82 5.56
CA ALA A 100 5.10 -2.42 5.18
C ALA A 100 6.53 -1.92 5.48
N GLU A 101 7.11 -2.29 6.62
CA GLU A 101 8.52 -2.00 6.93
C GLU A 101 9.48 -2.63 5.91
N ALA A 102 9.27 -3.92 5.59
CA ALA A 102 10.05 -4.62 4.57
C ALA A 102 9.95 -3.93 3.20
N PHE A 103 8.74 -3.52 2.80
CA PHE A 103 8.52 -2.73 1.59
C PHE A 103 9.33 -1.43 1.62
N PHE A 104 9.30 -0.67 2.71
CA PHE A 104 10.03 0.59 2.80
C PHE A 104 11.55 0.41 2.71
N ALA A 105 12.09 -0.70 3.23
CA ALA A 105 13.50 -1.02 3.07
C ALA A 105 13.88 -1.25 1.59
N VAL A 106 13.07 -2.02 0.85
CA VAL A 106 13.26 -2.26 -0.59
C VAL A 106 13.11 -0.95 -1.37
N HIS A 107 12.07 -0.16 -1.08
CA HIS A 107 11.82 1.14 -1.71
C HIS A 107 12.99 2.12 -1.49
N LYS A 108 13.52 2.22 -0.27
CA LYS A 108 14.68 3.07 0.04
C LYS A 108 15.91 2.68 -0.79
N SER A 109 16.16 1.37 -0.93
CA SER A 109 17.24 0.86 -1.79
C SER A 109 17.01 1.23 -3.28
N ALA A 110 15.77 1.11 -3.76
CA ALA A 110 15.41 1.48 -5.13
C ALA A 110 15.57 2.99 -5.38
N CYS A 111 15.16 3.86 -4.44
CA CYS A 111 15.39 5.31 -4.54
C CYS A 111 16.86 5.67 -4.59
N PHE A 112 17.72 4.96 -3.83
CA PHE A 112 19.16 5.17 -3.89
C PHE A 112 19.72 4.81 -5.27
N LEU A 113 19.35 3.64 -5.81
CA LEU A 113 19.75 3.22 -7.15
C LEU A 113 19.24 4.20 -8.22
N PHE A 114 17.97 4.61 -8.13
CA PHE A 114 17.39 5.61 -9.03
C PHE A 114 18.24 6.87 -9.08
N ARG A 115 18.59 7.46 -7.93
CA ARG A 115 19.40 8.69 -7.88
C ARG A 115 20.79 8.50 -8.52
N THR A 116 21.39 7.33 -8.33
CA THR A 116 22.66 6.98 -8.96
C THR A 116 22.53 6.90 -10.49
N VAL A 117 21.50 6.22 -10.99
CA VAL A 117 21.23 6.10 -12.43
C VAL A 117 20.87 7.46 -13.02
N ASP A 118 20.03 8.25 -12.34
CA ASP A 118 19.63 9.59 -12.77
C ASP A 118 20.83 10.52 -12.94
N ASN A 119 21.72 10.57 -11.94
CA ASN A 119 22.96 11.33 -12.03
C ASN A 119 23.85 10.87 -13.20
N TYR A 120 23.94 9.55 -13.46
CA TYR A 120 24.67 9.04 -14.62
C TYR A 120 24.02 9.48 -15.94
N MET A 121 22.69 9.46 -16.04
CA MET A 121 21.97 9.85 -17.24
C MET A 121 22.16 11.33 -17.57
N ILE A 122 22.17 12.22 -16.57
CA ILE A 122 22.42 13.66 -16.78
C ILE A 122 23.74 13.89 -17.51
N VAL A 123 24.79 13.16 -17.13
CA VAL A 123 26.14 13.34 -17.69
C VAL A 123 26.31 12.67 -19.05
N ASN A 124 25.62 11.54 -19.29
CA ASN A 124 25.91 10.64 -20.40
C ASN A 124 24.80 10.55 -21.47
N THR A 125 23.75 11.36 -21.36
CA THR A 125 22.67 11.40 -22.35
C THR A 125 22.95 12.48 -23.39
N SER A 126 22.92 12.12 -24.68
CA SER A 126 23.01 13.08 -25.77
C SER A 126 21.72 13.90 -25.89
N LEU A 127 21.81 15.09 -26.49
CA LEU A 127 20.63 15.93 -26.76
C LEU A 127 19.56 15.20 -27.58
N SER A 128 19.98 14.38 -28.55
CA SER A 128 19.10 13.57 -29.39
C SER A 128 18.32 12.49 -28.62
N GLU A 129 18.86 12.00 -27.49
CA GLU A 129 18.25 10.95 -26.67
C GLU A 129 17.56 11.49 -25.41
N LEU A 130 17.63 12.80 -25.16
CA LEU A 130 17.22 13.41 -23.90
C LEU A 130 15.74 13.16 -23.61
N SER A 131 14.87 13.40 -24.59
CA SER A 131 13.42 13.23 -24.42
C SER A 131 13.05 11.80 -24.04
N ALA A 132 13.58 10.81 -24.76
CA ALA A 132 13.31 9.40 -24.52
C ALA A 132 13.88 8.92 -23.17
N THR A 133 15.08 9.39 -22.80
CA THR A 133 15.71 9.04 -21.53
C THR A 133 14.95 9.67 -20.36
N MET A 134 14.52 10.92 -20.50
CA MET A 134 13.73 11.63 -19.50
C MET A 134 12.39 10.94 -19.25
N GLU A 135 11.65 10.59 -20.30
CA GLU A 135 10.38 9.86 -20.19
C GLU A 135 10.56 8.53 -19.46
N LYS A 136 11.62 7.79 -19.77
CA LYS A 136 11.94 6.52 -19.11
C LYS A 136 12.24 6.70 -17.62
N MET A 137 13.08 7.68 -17.27
CA MET A 137 13.40 7.98 -15.88
C MET A 137 12.18 8.49 -15.10
N GLN A 138 11.33 9.29 -15.74
CA GLN A 138 10.07 9.73 -15.14
C GLN A 138 9.12 8.55 -14.89
N GLY A 139 9.07 7.57 -15.80
CA GLY A 139 8.33 6.33 -15.58
C GLY A 139 8.77 5.58 -14.32
N PHE A 140 10.07 5.46 -14.09
CA PHE A 140 10.58 4.85 -12.86
C PHE A 140 10.25 5.67 -11.61
N SER A 141 10.38 7.00 -11.66
CA SER A 141 10.14 7.85 -10.50
C SER A 141 8.66 7.86 -10.10
N ASN A 142 7.74 7.89 -11.08
CA ASN A 142 6.31 7.74 -10.88
C ASN A 142 5.97 6.38 -10.26
N ALA A 143 6.57 5.30 -10.78
CA ALA A 143 6.31 3.96 -10.29
C ALA A 143 6.77 3.76 -8.82
N LEU A 144 7.93 4.31 -8.45
CA LEU A 144 8.41 4.27 -7.07
C LEU A 144 7.53 5.13 -6.14
N SER A 145 7.26 6.38 -6.52
CA SER A 145 6.49 7.32 -5.69
C SER A 145 5.04 6.86 -5.50
N GLY A 146 4.40 6.36 -6.57
CA GLY A 146 3.03 5.84 -6.51
C GLY A 146 2.89 4.62 -5.60
N ARG A 147 3.87 3.69 -5.63
CA ARG A 147 3.86 2.52 -4.73
C ARG A 147 4.06 2.91 -3.26
N PHE A 148 4.97 3.85 -3.01
CA PHE A 148 5.16 4.39 -1.66
C PHE A 148 3.88 5.04 -1.13
N ALA A 149 3.23 5.87 -1.96
CA ALA A 149 1.96 6.50 -1.60
C ALA A 149 0.86 5.48 -1.33
N GLY A 150 0.81 4.37 -2.09
CA GLY A 150 -0.14 3.28 -1.88
C GLY A 150 0.03 2.59 -0.52
N VAL A 151 1.26 2.19 -0.15
CA VAL A 151 1.51 1.58 1.17
C VAL A 151 1.25 2.58 2.29
N ARG A 152 1.62 3.84 2.11
CA ARG A 152 1.29 4.92 3.07
C ARG A 152 -0.21 5.05 3.25
N ALA A 153 -1.01 5.01 2.18
CA ALA A 153 -2.47 5.09 2.27
C ALA A 153 -3.03 3.92 3.08
N ILE A 154 -2.58 2.70 2.83
CA ILE A 154 -3.00 1.52 3.61
C ILE A 154 -2.73 1.71 5.10
N LEU A 155 -1.53 2.19 5.48
CA LEU A 155 -1.19 2.40 6.90
C LEU A 155 -2.09 3.46 7.57
N LEU A 156 -2.54 4.47 6.81
CA LEU A 156 -3.44 5.51 7.30
C LEU A 156 -4.89 4.99 7.39
N ASP A 157 -5.36 4.29 6.36
CA ASP A 157 -6.74 3.78 6.27
C ASP A 157 -7.01 2.72 7.34
N THR A 158 -6.02 1.86 7.61
CA THR A 158 -6.04 0.87 8.70
C THR A 158 -5.81 1.47 10.08
N LYS A 159 -5.49 2.77 10.17
CA LYS A 159 -5.17 3.50 11.41
C LYS A 159 -3.97 2.94 12.17
N ILE A 160 -3.12 2.16 11.51
CA ILE A 160 -1.79 1.78 12.01
C ILE A 160 -0.95 3.05 12.24
N VAL A 161 -1.08 4.01 11.34
CA VAL A 161 -0.53 5.36 11.48
C VAL A 161 -1.67 6.35 11.60
N ALA A 162 -1.62 7.24 12.59
CA ALA A 162 -2.62 8.29 12.74
C ALA A 162 -2.51 9.33 11.62
N LEU A 163 -3.63 9.93 11.23
CA LEU A 163 -3.66 10.92 10.13
C LEU A 163 -2.80 12.15 10.43
N GLU A 164 -2.75 12.59 11.68
CA GLU A 164 -1.84 13.63 12.18
C GLU A 164 -0.36 13.27 12.04
N GLU A 165 -0.01 11.98 12.01
CA GLU A 165 1.35 11.47 11.89
C GLU A 165 1.75 11.15 10.45
N GLN A 166 0.90 11.46 9.47
CA GLN A 166 1.11 11.15 8.06
C GLN A 166 2.40 11.73 7.44
N ASN A 167 3.04 12.68 8.13
CA ASN A 167 4.28 13.35 7.74
C ASN A 167 5.42 13.10 8.74
N MET A 168 5.29 12.12 9.63
CA MET A 168 6.30 11.77 10.63
C MET A 168 7.15 10.56 10.19
N PRO A 169 8.30 10.33 10.84
CA PRO A 169 9.03 9.09 10.72
C PRO A 169 8.23 7.90 11.28
N TYR A 170 8.08 6.86 10.49
CA TYR A 170 7.50 5.57 10.86
C TYR A 170 8.52 4.47 10.55
N ARG A 171 8.91 3.69 11.57
CA ARG A 171 9.91 2.61 11.48
C ARG A 171 11.14 2.99 10.62
N GLY A 172 11.71 4.17 10.89
CA GLY A 172 12.91 4.67 10.20
C GLY A 172 12.68 5.26 8.78
N THR A 173 11.44 5.37 8.34
CA THR A 173 11.05 5.92 7.03
C THR A 173 10.13 7.13 7.20
N HIS A 174 10.42 8.23 6.52
CA HIS A 174 9.60 9.45 6.62
C HIS A 174 8.38 9.36 5.70
N LEU A 175 7.17 9.29 6.26
CA LEU A 175 5.95 9.10 5.46
C LEU A 175 5.57 10.33 4.62
N GLY A 176 5.98 11.53 5.05
CA GLY A 176 5.84 12.75 4.26
C GLY A 176 6.95 12.96 3.21
N GLN A 177 7.68 11.91 2.85
CA GLN A 177 8.75 12.04 1.85
C GLN A 177 8.17 12.51 0.52
N ARG A 178 8.77 13.55 -0.06
CA ARG A 178 8.38 14.10 -1.36
C ARG A 178 8.66 13.10 -2.49
N ASP A 179 7.87 13.24 -3.55
CA ASP A 179 8.01 12.47 -4.78
C ASP A 179 9.45 12.50 -5.31
N LEU A 180 9.84 11.36 -5.87
CA LEU A 180 11.09 11.23 -6.57
C LEU A 180 10.95 11.89 -7.93
N ASN A 181 11.80 12.86 -8.26
CA ASN A 181 11.82 13.52 -9.57
C ASN A 181 13.17 13.27 -10.25
N THR A 182 13.15 13.09 -11.57
CA THR A 182 14.37 13.04 -12.37
C THR A 182 14.93 14.44 -12.56
N LYS A 183 16.23 14.60 -12.34
CA LYS A 183 16.94 15.86 -12.62
C LYS A 183 17.13 16.12 -14.10
N LEU A 184 16.85 15.14 -14.97
CA LEU A 184 16.83 15.38 -16.43
C LEU A 184 15.79 16.43 -16.83
N MET A 185 14.71 16.58 -16.05
CA MET A 185 13.73 17.65 -16.29
C MET A 185 14.30 19.04 -15.99
N GLU A 186 15.06 19.17 -14.90
CA GLU A 186 15.76 20.41 -14.56
C GLU A 186 16.82 20.73 -15.63
N PHE A 187 17.58 19.71 -16.05
CA PHE A 187 18.55 19.84 -17.12
C PHE A 187 17.92 20.28 -18.45
N ASP A 188 16.82 19.66 -18.89
CA ASP A 188 16.10 20.07 -20.11
C ASP A 188 15.65 21.54 -20.04
N TYR A 189 15.15 21.96 -18.88
CA TYR A 189 14.73 23.34 -18.65
C TYR A 189 15.92 24.32 -18.79
N GLU A 190 17.07 23.98 -18.22
CA GLU A 190 18.27 24.81 -18.25
C GLU A 190 18.90 24.92 -19.65
N ILE A 191 18.87 23.85 -20.44
CA ILE A 191 19.48 23.84 -21.78
C ILE A 191 18.57 24.40 -22.88
N ARG A 192 17.24 24.44 -22.66
CA ARG A 192 16.25 24.94 -23.63
C ARG A 192 16.59 26.30 -24.26
N PRO A 193 17.02 27.33 -23.50
CA PRO A 193 17.41 28.62 -24.06
C PRO A 193 18.57 28.50 -25.06
N TYR A 194 19.56 27.65 -24.77
CA TYR A 194 20.72 27.43 -25.62
C TYR A 194 20.35 26.66 -26.89
N ILE A 195 19.51 25.63 -26.77
CA ILE A 195 18.96 24.91 -27.93
C ILE A 195 18.20 25.87 -28.85
N ARG A 196 17.39 26.78 -28.29
CA ARG A 196 16.69 27.82 -29.07
C ARG A 196 17.67 28.75 -29.78
N GLN A 197 18.71 29.22 -29.09
CA GLN A 197 19.75 30.08 -29.69
C GLN A 197 20.50 29.39 -30.84
N LEU A 198 20.84 28.12 -30.69
CA LEU A 198 21.51 27.33 -31.72
C LEU A 198 20.61 27.14 -32.94
N ARG A 199 19.32 26.84 -32.74
CA ARG A 199 18.32 26.77 -33.82
C ARG A 199 18.13 28.11 -34.54
N THR A 200 18.06 29.23 -33.81
CA THR A 200 18.00 30.56 -34.44
C THR A 200 19.27 30.94 -35.21
N SER A 201 20.40 30.30 -34.89
CA SER A 201 21.68 30.48 -35.59
C SER A 201 21.84 29.56 -36.81
N GLY A 202 20.79 28.82 -37.18
CA GLY A 202 20.80 27.92 -38.35
C GLY A 202 21.45 26.55 -38.12
N LEU A 203 21.76 26.19 -36.87
CA LEU A 203 22.24 24.86 -36.51
C LEU A 203 21.05 23.97 -36.17
N GLU A 204 20.79 22.96 -37.01
CA GLU A 204 19.82 21.92 -36.70
C GLU A 204 20.38 20.99 -35.62
N ILE A 205 19.75 21.00 -34.45
CA ILE A 205 19.97 20.01 -33.39
C ILE A 205 18.91 18.92 -33.61
N LEU A 206 19.36 17.77 -34.13
CA LEU A 206 18.59 16.52 -34.24
C LEU A 206 18.27 15.95 -32.86
#